data_AF-A0A955DS67-F1
#
_entry.id   AF-A0A955DS67-F1
#
_cell.length_a   1.000
_cell.length_b   1.000
_cell.length_c   1.000
_cell.angle_alpha   90.00
_cell.angle_beta   90.00
_cell.angle_gamma   90.00
#
_symmetry.space_group_name_H-M   'P 1'
#
loop_
_entity.id
_entity.type
_entity.pdbx_description
1 polymer ?
#
loop_
_entity_poly.entity_id
_entity_poly.type
_entity_poly.pdbx_seq_one_letter_code
_entity_poly.pdbx_strand_id
1 'polypeptide(L)'
;DTLGGVYQGVDVPCTDSLCATAPFGACCLGFTSCVEVNSTETCDMLGGFYQGVDVPCTESLCATAPFGACCIGFISCVEVDSADSCDTLGGLYQGIGVVCTGTLCLPPIGACCLMNDCFAVTSDECNLVGGTYFGDDSTCQEKDSDGDGVPDLCDLCPTDPDKTSPGNCGCGVADRVEQWITVDSFGQSPGSANNLISPVGITVG
;
A
#
# COMPACT_ATOMS: atom_id res chain seq x y z
N ASP A 1 11.80 53.29 -15.34
CA ASP A 1 11.47 53.41 -13.90
C ASP A 1 11.63 52.01 -13.30
N THR A 2 11.50 51.86 -11.99
CA THR A 2 11.56 50.57 -11.29
C THR A 2 10.26 49.75 -11.42
N LEU A 3 9.38 50.08 -12.37
CA LEU A 3 8.05 49.47 -12.56
C LEU A 3 7.93 48.63 -13.86
N GLY A 4 9.00 48.47 -14.64
CA GLY A 4 9.07 47.46 -15.70
C GLY A 4 8.27 47.77 -16.98
N GLY A 5 7.89 49.03 -17.22
CA GLY A 5 7.19 49.42 -18.46
C GLY A 5 8.09 49.51 -19.69
N VAL A 6 7.54 49.20 -20.87
CA VAL A 6 8.20 49.41 -22.18
C VAL A 6 7.77 50.77 -22.75
N TYR A 7 8.75 51.62 -23.04
CA TYR A 7 8.52 52.93 -23.64
C TYR A 7 8.13 52.81 -25.12
N GLN A 8 6.95 53.33 -25.49
CA GLN A 8 6.40 53.23 -26.85
C GLN A 8 6.75 54.42 -27.77
N GLY A 9 7.51 55.42 -27.30
CA GLY A 9 7.90 56.61 -28.08
C GLY A 9 7.32 57.92 -27.57
N VAL A 10 7.80 59.04 -28.12
CA VAL A 10 7.31 60.40 -27.85
C VAL A 10 6.04 60.66 -28.68
N ASP A 11 5.06 61.35 -28.11
CA ASP A 11 3.77 61.69 -28.72
C ASP A 11 2.85 60.50 -29.08
N VAL A 12 3.16 59.31 -28.56
CA VAL A 12 2.27 58.15 -28.60
C VAL A 12 1.22 58.33 -27.50
N PRO A 13 -0.08 58.53 -27.84
CA PRO A 13 -1.10 58.82 -26.84
C PRO A 13 -1.31 57.62 -25.93
N CYS A 14 -1.28 57.80 -24.61
CA CYS A 14 -1.59 56.73 -23.66
C CYS A 14 -3.03 56.25 -23.90
N THR A 15 -3.18 55.09 -24.52
CA THR A 15 -4.47 54.41 -24.69
C THR A 15 -4.33 52.99 -24.17
N ASP A 16 -5.43 52.40 -23.68
CA ASP A 16 -5.43 51.01 -23.21
C ASP A 16 -4.98 50.03 -24.31
N SER A 17 -5.13 50.41 -25.58
CA SER A 17 -4.64 49.66 -26.75
C SER A 17 -3.11 49.63 -26.89
N LEU A 18 -2.40 50.58 -26.29
CA LEU A 18 -0.92 50.67 -26.30
C LEU A 18 -0.28 50.01 -25.08
N CYS A 19 -1.08 49.82 -24.04
CA CYS A 19 -0.84 48.90 -22.94
C CYS A 19 -1.63 47.61 -23.18
N ALA A 20 -1.68 47.11 -24.43
CA ALA A 20 -2.05 45.72 -24.65
C ALA A 20 -1.04 44.88 -23.89
N THR A 21 -1.37 44.59 -22.63
CA THR A 21 -0.66 43.69 -21.75
C THR A 21 -0.38 42.47 -22.59
N ALA A 22 0.89 42.03 -22.65
CA ALA A 22 1.21 40.75 -23.24
C ALA A 22 0.13 39.77 -22.74
N PRO A 23 -0.63 39.12 -23.63
CA PRO A 23 -1.89 38.50 -23.25
C PRO A 23 -1.66 37.53 -22.09
N PHE A 24 -2.05 37.95 -20.87
CA PHE A 24 -1.89 37.12 -19.69
C PHE A 24 -3.00 36.09 -19.71
N GLY A 25 -2.66 34.87 -19.31
CA GLY A 25 -3.60 33.78 -19.18
C GLY A 25 -3.34 33.01 -17.91
N ALA A 26 -4.37 32.35 -17.41
CA ALA A 26 -4.27 31.44 -16.29
C ALA A 26 -3.43 30.21 -16.64
N CYS A 27 -2.46 29.90 -15.80
CA CYS A 27 -1.67 28.69 -15.80
C CYS A 27 -1.96 27.92 -14.52
N CYS A 28 -2.55 26.74 -14.63
CA CYS A 28 -2.82 25.89 -13.49
C CYS A 28 -1.60 25.03 -13.17
N LEU A 29 -1.17 25.01 -11.91
CA LEU A 29 -0.09 24.17 -11.41
C LEU A 29 -0.69 23.11 -10.48
N GLY A 30 -1.27 22.06 -11.07
CA GLY A 30 -2.10 21.10 -10.34
C GLY A 30 -3.53 21.61 -10.08
N PHE A 31 -4.22 21.01 -9.11
CA PHE A 31 -5.65 21.27 -8.89
C PHE A 31 -5.98 22.57 -8.14
N THR A 32 -5.05 23.11 -7.35
CA THR A 32 -5.32 24.20 -6.39
C THR A 32 -4.53 25.48 -6.64
N SER A 33 -3.53 25.44 -7.52
CA SER A 33 -2.65 26.59 -7.76
C SER A 33 -2.89 27.16 -9.15
N CYS A 34 -3.08 28.48 -9.22
CA CYS A 34 -3.19 29.22 -10.47
C CYS A 34 -2.24 30.41 -10.44
N VAL A 35 -1.49 30.58 -11.52
CA VAL A 35 -0.61 31.74 -11.73
C VAL A 35 -0.91 32.38 -13.09
N GLU A 36 -0.87 33.71 -13.17
CA GLU A 36 -0.98 34.40 -14.45
C GLU A 36 0.37 34.41 -15.16
N VAL A 37 0.39 33.97 -16.41
CA VAL A 37 1.59 33.93 -17.26
C VAL A 37 1.33 34.57 -18.62
N ASN A 38 2.39 35.03 -19.27
CA ASN A 38 2.33 35.75 -20.54
C ASN A 38 2.37 34.87 -21.80
N SER A 39 2.52 33.55 -21.67
CA SER A 39 2.55 32.61 -22.78
C SER A 39 2.34 31.16 -22.31
N THR A 40 1.91 30.28 -23.23
CA THR A 40 1.86 28.83 -23.02
C THR A 40 3.24 28.28 -22.66
N GLU A 41 4.30 28.71 -23.33
CA GLU A 41 5.68 28.25 -23.09
C GLU A 41 6.13 28.53 -21.64
N THR A 42 5.75 29.70 -21.10
CA THR A 42 5.99 30.04 -19.70
C THR A 42 5.23 29.10 -18.76
N CYS A 43 4.00 28.70 -19.11
CA CYS A 43 3.22 27.74 -18.32
C CYS A 43 3.83 26.34 -18.35
N ASP A 44 4.23 25.89 -19.53
CA ASP A 44 4.84 24.57 -19.75
C ASP A 44 6.17 24.45 -18.99
N MET A 45 6.98 25.53 -18.96
CA MET A 45 8.21 25.59 -18.16
C MET A 45 7.96 25.47 -16.64
N LEU A 46 6.76 25.83 -16.17
CA LEU A 46 6.35 25.66 -14.78
C LEU A 46 5.71 24.29 -14.51
N GLY A 47 5.55 23.44 -15.54
CA GLY A 47 4.83 22.17 -15.46
C GLY A 47 3.32 22.34 -15.32
N GLY A 48 2.78 23.47 -15.79
CA GLY A 48 1.38 23.81 -15.69
C GLY A 48 0.58 23.58 -16.96
N PHE A 49 -0.74 23.67 -16.83
CA PHE A 49 -1.67 23.62 -17.95
C PHE A 49 -2.23 25.02 -18.25
N TYR A 50 -1.92 25.54 -19.44
CA TYR A 50 -2.34 26.88 -19.86
C TYR A 50 -3.81 26.89 -20.29
N GLN A 51 -4.62 27.71 -19.65
CA GLN A 51 -6.07 27.78 -19.87
C GLN A 51 -6.45 28.71 -21.04
N GLY A 52 -5.49 29.48 -21.54
CA GLY A 52 -5.67 30.42 -22.64
C GLY A 52 -5.50 31.88 -22.22
N VAL A 53 -5.35 32.71 -23.24
CA VAL A 53 -5.24 34.17 -23.13
C VAL A 53 -6.54 34.76 -22.58
N ASP A 54 -6.43 35.79 -21.73
CA ASP A 54 -7.53 36.52 -21.10
C ASP A 54 -8.42 35.65 -20.19
N VAL A 55 -7.99 34.43 -19.87
CA VAL A 55 -8.64 33.58 -18.85
C VAL A 55 -8.09 33.99 -17.48
N PRO A 56 -8.91 34.56 -16.58
CA PRO A 56 -8.45 34.99 -15.27
C PRO A 56 -8.20 33.79 -14.36
N CYS A 57 -7.17 33.90 -13.51
CA CYS A 57 -6.95 32.90 -12.48
C CYS A 57 -8.07 32.93 -11.43
N THR A 58 -8.76 31.81 -11.27
CA THR A 58 -9.77 31.63 -10.21
C THR A 58 -9.56 30.27 -9.53
N GLU A 59 -9.89 30.18 -8.25
CA GLU A 59 -9.77 28.95 -7.45
C GLU A 59 -10.54 27.76 -8.06
N SER A 60 -11.61 28.03 -8.81
CA SER A 60 -12.46 27.01 -9.43
C SER A 60 -11.92 26.51 -10.78
N LEU A 61 -11.02 27.25 -11.42
CA LEU A 61 -10.54 26.96 -12.77
C LEU A 61 -9.65 25.70 -12.78
N CYS A 62 -8.73 25.62 -11.84
CA CYS A 62 -7.72 24.54 -11.80
C CYS A 62 -8.27 23.22 -11.26
N ALA A 63 -9.39 23.25 -10.52
CA ALA A 63 -10.12 22.04 -10.15
C ALA A 63 -10.66 21.26 -11.36
N THR A 64 -10.83 21.94 -12.51
CA THR A 64 -11.30 21.34 -13.77
C THR A 64 -10.20 21.12 -14.80
N ALA A 65 -8.97 21.51 -14.49
CA ALA A 65 -7.83 21.25 -15.37
C ALA A 65 -7.55 19.75 -15.44
N PRO A 66 -7.03 19.23 -16.57
CA PRO A 66 -6.92 17.80 -16.85
C PRO A 66 -5.75 17.12 -16.10
N PHE A 67 -5.47 17.52 -14.87
CA PHE A 67 -4.45 16.88 -14.07
C PHE A 67 -4.88 15.48 -13.65
N GLY A 68 -3.90 14.62 -13.43
CA GLY A 68 -4.07 13.31 -12.82
C GLY A 68 -2.86 12.93 -12.02
N ALA A 69 -3.04 11.99 -11.10
CA ALA A 69 -1.96 11.48 -10.28
C ALA A 69 -1.10 10.49 -11.06
N CYS A 70 0.21 10.63 -10.93
CA CYS A 70 1.22 9.73 -11.46
C CYS A 70 2.00 9.10 -10.31
N CYS A 71 1.92 7.79 -10.19
CA CYS A 71 2.65 7.04 -9.17
C CYS A 71 4.03 6.63 -9.69
N ILE A 72 5.08 7.13 -9.07
CA ILE A 72 6.47 6.78 -9.39
C ILE A 72 6.97 5.82 -8.30
N GLY A 73 7.06 4.53 -8.63
CA GLY A 73 7.29 3.49 -7.63
C GLY A 73 6.10 3.34 -6.67
N PHE A 74 6.39 3.12 -5.38
CA PHE A 74 5.39 2.78 -4.36
C PHE A 74 5.02 3.91 -3.40
N ILE A 75 5.71 5.05 -3.43
CA ILE A 75 5.53 6.11 -2.42
C ILE A 75 5.52 7.51 -2.99
N SER A 76 6.01 7.71 -4.22
CA SER A 76 6.04 9.03 -4.83
C SER A 76 4.79 9.22 -5.69
N CYS A 77 4.07 10.30 -5.42
CA CYS A 77 2.95 10.76 -6.22
C CYS A 77 3.25 12.16 -6.72
N VAL A 78 3.10 12.38 -8.03
CA VAL A 78 3.18 13.70 -8.64
C VAL A 78 1.94 13.95 -9.49
N GLU A 79 1.46 15.18 -9.51
CA GLU A 79 0.36 15.58 -10.41
C GLU A 79 0.96 15.91 -11.78
N VAL A 80 0.38 15.33 -12.83
CA VAL A 80 0.79 15.54 -14.22
C VAL A 80 -0.42 15.88 -15.07
N ASP A 81 -0.19 16.57 -16.18
CA ASP A 81 -1.22 17.04 -17.11
C ASP A 81 -1.65 15.99 -18.15
N SER A 82 -0.94 14.86 -18.25
CA SER A 82 -1.27 13.78 -19.20
C SER A 82 -0.66 12.43 -18.79
N ALA A 83 -1.20 11.35 -19.37
CA ALA A 83 -0.63 10.01 -19.24
C ALA A 83 0.78 9.94 -19.86
N ASP A 84 1.00 10.58 -21.01
CA ASP A 84 2.31 10.62 -21.68
C ASP A 84 3.36 11.28 -20.77
N SER A 85 3.00 12.37 -20.08
CA SER A 85 3.85 13.02 -19.08
C SER A 85 4.20 12.06 -17.94
N CYS A 86 3.26 11.24 -17.47
CA CYS A 86 3.54 10.21 -16.46
C CYS A 86 4.48 9.12 -16.97
N ASP A 87 4.28 8.66 -18.21
CA ASP A 87 5.09 7.61 -18.84
C ASP A 87 6.54 8.07 -19.01
N THR A 88 6.78 9.34 -19.36
CA THR A 88 8.14 9.90 -19.43
C THR A 88 8.87 9.94 -18.09
N LEU A 89 8.13 9.98 -16.98
CA LEU A 89 8.66 9.87 -15.61
C LEU A 89 8.83 8.41 -15.17
N GLY A 90 8.42 7.44 -16.00
CA GLY A 90 8.43 6.01 -15.67
C GLY A 90 7.41 5.65 -14.59
N GLY A 91 6.35 6.44 -14.43
CA GLY A 91 5.29 6.20 -13.46
C GLY A 91 4.10 5.43 -14.03
N LEU A 92 3.13 5.13 -13.15
CA LEU A 92 1.83 4.58 -13.50
C LEU A 92 0.76 5.66 -13.32
N TYR A 93 0.13 6.05 -14.44
CA TYR A 93 -0.91 7.07 -14.44
C TYR A 93 -2.22 6.53 -13.84
N GLN A 94 -2.76 7.22 -12.84
CA GLN A 94 -3.98 6.82 -12.12
C GLN A 94 -5.26 7.35 -12.79
N GLY A 95 -5.13 8.30 -13.72
CA GLY A 95 -6.24 8.90 -14.46
C GLY A 95 -6.47 10.37 -14.13
N ILE A 96 -7.22 11.03 -15.01
CA ILE A 96 -7.59 12.45 -14.87
C ILE A 96 -8.53 12.64 -13.68
N GLY A 97 -8.32 13.69 -12.90
CA GLY A 97 -9.11 14.05 -11.72
C GLY A 97 -8.71 13.28 -10.45
N VAL A 98 -7.77 12.32 -10.55
CA VAL A 98 -7.21 11.65 -9.38
C VAL A 98 -6.17 12.58 -8.74
N VAL A 99 -6.42 12.97 -7.49
CA VAL A 99 -5.53 13.84 -6.71
C VAL A 99 -4.51 12.98 -5.97
N CYS A 100 -3.27 13.43 -5.87
CA CYS A 100 -2.27 12.76 -5.05
C CYS A 100 -2.69 12.76 -3.58
N THR A 101 -2.96 11.57 -3.04
CA THR A 101 -3.15 11.36 -1.60
C THR A 101 -1.98 10.57 -1.04
N GLY A 102 -1.73 10.68 0.26
CA GLY A 102 -0.61 9.98 0.91
C GLY A 102 -0.67 8.45 0.80
N THR A 103 -1.83 7.87 0.46
CA THR A 103 -2.03 6.43 0.30
C THR A 103 -2.19 5.98 -1.14
N LEU A 104 -2.34 6.90 -2.10
CA LEU A 104 -2.70 6.54 -3.47
C LEU A 104 -1.69 5.62 -4.14
N CYS A 105 -0.40 5.88 -3.94
CA CYS A 105 0.67 5.10 -4.55
C CYS A 105 1.19 3.98 -3.65
N LEU A 106 0.74 3.94 -2.39
CA LEU A 106 1.10 2.87 -1.48
C LEU A 106 0.50 1.56 -1.99
N PRO A 107 1.29 0.49 -2.08
CA PRO A 107 0.74 -0.82 -2.37
C PRO A 107 -0.27 -1.19 -1.28
N PRO A 108 -1.39 -1.84 -1.63
CA PRO A 108 -2.35 -2.29 -0.63
C PRO A 108 -1.66 -3.27 0.33
N ILE A 109 -1.98 -3.13 1.62
CA ILE A 109 -1.51 -4.04 2.66
C ILE A 109 -2.65 -4.97 3.07
N GLY A 110 -2.29 -6.16 3.52
CA GLY A 110 -3.22 -7.17 4.01
C GLY A 110 -2.55 -8.08 5.03
N ALA A 111 -3.34 -8.96 5.63
CA ALA A 111 -2.86 -9.97 6.54
C ALA A 111 -2.08 -11.05 5.79
N CYS A 112 -0.88 -11.33 6.29
CA CYS A 112 -0.03 -12.43 5.85
C CYS A 112 0.22 -13.37 7.02
N CYS A 113 -0.19 -14.63 6.90
CA CYS A 113 0.18 -15.66 7.86
C CYS A 113 1.43 -16.38 7.39
N LEU A 114 2.51 -16.27 8.17
CA LEU A 114 3.71 -17.06 7.98
C LEU A 114 3.84 -18.02 9.16
N MET A 115 3.61 -19.31 8.89
CA MET A 115 3.49 -20.36 9.90
C MET A 115 2.33 -20.08 10.86
N ASN A 116 2.58 -19.29 11.90
CA ASN A 116 1.66 -19.01 13.00
C ASN A 116 1.65 -17.53 13.39
N ASP A 117 2.54 -16.73 12.80
CA ASP A 117 2.59 -15.30 13.04
C ASP A 117 1.81 -14.57 11.94
N CYS A 118 1.04 -13.56 12.33
CA CYS A 118 0.37 -12.67 11.40
C CYS A 118 1.11 -11.34 11.28
N PHE A 119 1.36 -10.89 10.05
CA PHE A 119 1.93 -9.58 9.76
C PHE A 119 1.05 -8.84 8.74
N ALA A 120 0.91 -7.52 8.91
CA ALA A 120 0.30 -6.65 7.91
C ALA A 120 1.37 -6.19 6.92
N VAL A 121 1.38 -6.77 5.72
CA VAL A 121 2.38 -6.53 4.67
C VAL A 121 1.72 -6.53 3.30
N THR A 122 2.44 -6.17 2.26
CA THR A 122 1.94 -6.27 0.88
C THR A 122 1.85 -7.74 0.43
N SER A 123 1.02 -8.01 -0.59
CA SER A 123 0.94 -9.34 -1.21
C SER A 123 2.32 -9.85 -1.66
N ASP A 124 3.13 -8.99 -2.29
CA ASP A 124 4.47 -9.34 -2.78
C ASP A 124 5.43 -9.70 -1.63
N GLU A 125 5.42 -8.93 -0.54
CA GLU A 125 6.22 -9.22 0.65
C GLU A 125 5.79 -10.54 1.31
N CYS A 126 4.48 -10.81 1.38
CA CYS A 126 3.95 -12.06 1.92
C CYS A 126 4.39 -13.28 1.10
N ASN A 127 4.29 -13.18 -0.23
CA ASN A 127 4.68 -14.24 -1.14
C ASN A 127 6.19 -14.48 -1.12
N LEU A 128 7.00 -13.43 -0.94
CA LEU A 128 8.46 -13.52 -0.88
C LEU A 128 8.95 -14.35 0.31
N VAL A 129 8.24 -14.27 1.45
CA VAL A 129 8.56 -15.08 2.65
C VAL A 129 7.85 -16.44 2.66
N GLY A 130 7.06 -16.76 1.63
CA GLY A 130 6.30 -18.01 1.55
C GLY A 130 5.09 -18.07 2.49
N GLY A 131 4.54 -16.91 2.87
CA GLY A 131 3.33 -16.81 3.68
C GLY A 131 2.06 -17.01 2.87
N THR A 132 0.92 -17.06 3.57
CA THR A 132 -0.42 -17.07 2.97
C THR A 132 -1.04 -15.68 3.10
N TYR A 133 -1.28 -15.01 1.97
CA TYR A 133 -1.90 -13.68 1.93
C TYR A 133 -3.42 -13.79 1.89
N PHE A 134 -4.11 -13.04 2.75
CA PHE A 134 -5.57 -13.09 2.89
C PHE A 134 -6.32 -11.99 2.10
N GLY A 135 -5.58 -11.23 1.28
CA GLY A 135 -6.13 -10.19 0.41
C GLY A 135 -5.93 -8.79 0.95
N ASP A 136 -6.12 -7.81 0.08
CA ASP A 136 -5.99 -6.40 0.41
C ASP A 136 -7.02 -5.98 1.47
N ASP A 137 -6.62 -5.08 2.37
CA ASP A 137 -7.39 -4.60 3.51
C ASP A 137 -7.79 -5.68 4.54
N SER A 138 -7.35 -6.94 4.36
CA SER A 138 -7.48 -7.95 5.41
C SER A 138 -6.60 -7.57 6.61
N THR A 139 -7.13 -7.77 7.82
CA THR A 139 -6.41 -7.44 9.06
C THR A 139 -5.97 -8.70 9.76
N CYS A 140 -4.82 -8.63 10.44
CA CYS A 140 -4.48 -9.63 11.45
C CYS A 140 -5.54 -9.56 12.53
N GLN A 141 -6.41 -10.57 12.57
CA GLN A 141 -7.42 -10.64 13.62
C GLN A 141 -6.73 -10.95 14.94
N GLU A 142 -7.13 -10.26 16.00
CA GLU A 142 -6.65 -10.56 17.37
C GLU A 142 -7.43 -11.72 18.00
N LYS A 143 -8.37 -12.32 17.27
CA LYS A 143 -9.16 -13.43 17.78
C LYS A 143 -8.28 -14.67 17.82
N ASP A 144 -8.04 -15.15 19.02
CA ASP A 144 -7.36 -16.39 19.36
C ASP A 144 -8.32 -17.15 20.28
N SER A 145 -9.02 -18.13 19.71
CA SER A 145 -10.18 -18.78 20.33
C SER A 145 -9.82 -19.81 21.39
N ASP A 146 -8.62 -20.39 21.34
CA ASP A 146 -8.13 -21.37 22.32
C ASP A 146 -6.96 -20.87 23.17
N GLY A 147 -6.36 -19.72 22.80
CA GLY A 147 -5.41 -18.99 23.62
C GLY A 147 -3.99 -19.54 23.53
N ASP A 148 -3.62 -20.19 22.42
CA ASP A 148 -2.28 -20.73 22.21
C ASP A 148 -1.26 -19.69 21.69
N GLY A 149 -1.73 -18.48 21.42
CA GLY A 149 -0.94 -17.36 20.93
C GLY A 149 -0.93 -17.23 19.40
N VAL A 150 -1.68 -18.07 18.69
CA VAL A 150 -1.84 -18.04 17.24
C VAL A 150 -3.24 -17.52 16.91
N PRO A 151 -3.36 -16.42 16.15
CA PRO A 151 -4.67 -15.95 15.72
C PRO A 151 -5.45 -17.00 14.94
N ASP A 152 -6.77 -17.07 15.12
CA ASP A 152 -7.70 -17.95 14.38
C ASP A 152 -7.49 -17.88 12.86
N LEU A 153 -7.05 -16.73 12.34
CA LEU A 153 -6.77 -16.53 10.91
C LEU A 153 -5.57 -17.35 10.44
N CYS A 154 -4.56 -17.51 11.29
CA CYS A 154 -3.32 -18.23 11.04
C CYS A 154 -3.29 -19.62 11.68
N ASP A 155 -4.38 -20.04 12.32
CA ASP A 155 -4.50 -21.32 12.98
C ASP A 155 -5.40 -22.28 12.17
N LEU A 156 -4.87 -23.45 11.83
CA LEU A 156 -5.63 -24.50 11.16
C LEU A 156 -6.43 -25.36 12.15
N CYS A 157 -6.26 -25.14 13.45
CA CYS A 157 -6.92 -25.78 14.57
C CYS A 157 -7.36 -24.78 15.65
N PRO A 158 -8.19 -23.76 15.32
CA PRO A 158 -8.53 -22.60 16.17
C PRO A 158 -9.37 -22.90 17.43
N THR A 159 -9.44 -24.16 17.86
CA THR A 159 -10.13 -24.57 19.09
C THR A 159 -9.35 -25.63 19.86
N ASP A 160 -8.12 -25.91 19.46
CA ASP A 160 -7.22 -26.90 20.05
C ASP A 160 -5.94 -26.19 20.54
N PRO A 161 -5.87 -25.80 21.84
CA PRO A 161 -4.75 -25.01 22.36
C PRO A 161 -3.40 -25.75 22.36
N ASP A 162 -3.40 -27.05 22.07
CA ASP A 162 -2.19 -27.86 21.99
C ASP A 162 -1.68 -28.01 20.53
N LYS A 163 -2.43 -27.53 19.53
CA LYS A 163 -2.10 -27.71 18.12
C LYS A 163 -2.52 -26.53 17.26
N THR A 164 -1.59 -26.11 16.41
CA THR A 164 -1.85 -25.10 15.39
C THR A 164 -2.05 -25.67 13.98
N SER A 165 -1.93 -26.99 13.84
CA SER A 165 -2.16 -27.70 12.59
C SER A 165 -2.78 -29.08 12.86
N PRO A 166 -3.64 -29.60 11.94
CA PRO A 166 -4.40 -30.81 12.21
C PRO A 166 -3.54 -32.06 12.45
N GLY A 167 -2.33 -32.10 11.92
CA GLY A 167 -1.49 -33.31 11.98
C GLY A 167 -2.19 -34.52 11.36
N ASN A 168 -1.89 -35.73 11.87
CA ASN A 168 -2.39 -37.00 11.30
C ASN A 168 -3.77 -37.38 11.83
N CYS A 169 -4.05 -37.04 13.09
CA CYS A 169 -5.31 -37.36 13.76
C CYS A 169 -6.34 -36.22 13.71
N GLY A 170 -5.99 -35.07 13.12
CA GLY A 170 -6.83 -33.88 13.13
C GLY A 170 -6.65 -33.03 14.39
N CYS A 171 -7.39 -31.92 14.44
CA CYS A 171 -7.49 -31.07 15.63
C CYS A 171 -8.29 -31.77 16.74
N GLY A 172 -8.00 -31.43 18.00
CA GLY A 172 -8.64 -31.94 19.21
C GLY A 172 -8.23 -33.36 19.60
N VAL A 173 -7.31 -33.99 18.86
CA VAL A 173 -6.80 -35.34 19.12
C VAL A 173 -5.28 -35.34 19.04
N ALA A 174 -4.62 -35.62 20.17
CA ALA A 174 -3.17 -35.73 20.22
C ALA A 174 -2.64 -36.69 19.15
N ASP A 175 -1.71 -36.23 18.32
CA ASP A 175 -0.98 -37.10 17.42
C ASP A 175 -0.11 -38.03 18.27
N ARG A 176 -0.25 -39.33 18.06
CA ARG A 176 0.73 -40.26 18.62
C ARG A 176 2.03 -40.01 17.88
N VAL A 177 3.04 -39.50 18.59
CA VAL A 177 4.41 -39.73 18.17
C VAL A 177 4.50 -41.25 17.97
N GLU A 178 4.72 -41.70 16.75
CA GLU A 178 5.32 -43.01 16.58
C GLU A 178 6.67 -42.88 17.27
N GLN A 179 6.69 -43.18 18.57
CA GLN A 179 7.85 -43.80 19.16
C GLN A 179 8.03 -45.03 18.31
N TRP A 180 8.81 -44.87 17.25
CA TRP A 180 9.45 -45.89 16.46
C TRP A 180 9.64 -47.06 17.40
N ILE A 181 8.72 -48.01 17.30
CA ILE A 181 8.85 -49.26 17.99
C ILE A 181 10.02 -49.86 17.21
N THR A 182 11.26 -49.62 17.67
CA THR A 182 12.22 -50.72 17.63
C THR A 182 11.52 -51.81 18.40
N VAL A 183 10.75 -52.62 17.66
CA VAL A 183 10.38 -53.94 18.11
C VAL A 183 11.72 -54.52 18.47
N ASP A 184 11.94 -54.78 19.75
CA ASP A 184 13.01 -55.68 20.08
C ASP A 184 12.74 -57.00 19.34
N SER A 185 13.76 -57.84 19.24
CA SER A 185 13.72 -59.10 18.50
C SER A 185 12.63 -60.09 18.97
N PHE A 186 11.79 -59.71 19.95
CA PHE A 186 10.70 -60.48 20.53
C PHE A 186 9.29 -59.98 20.18
N GLY A 187 9.15 -58.85 19.47
CA GLY A 187 7.87 -58.45 18.86
C GLY A 187 6.78 -57.99 19.83
N GLN A 188 7.13 -57.44 20.99
CA GLN A 188 6.17 -56.71 21.84
C GLN A 188 6.35 -55.20 21.70
N SER A 189 5.25 -54.47 21.53
CA SER A 189 5.25 -53.02 21.72
C SER A 189 5.42 -52.72 23.22
N PRO A 190 6.16 -51.66 23.61
CA PRO A 190 6.05 -51.17 24.97
C PRO A 190 4.63 -50.65 25.10
N GLY A 191 3.81 -51.35 25.89
CA GLY A 191 2.45 -50.95 26.17
C GLY A 191 2.44 -49.50 26.65
N SER A 192 1.43 -48.76 26.18
CA SER A 192 0.98 -47.51 26.79
C SER A 192 1.13 -47.61 28.31
N ALA A 193 1.98 -46.75 28.88
CA ALA A 193 2.29 -46.73 30.30
C ALA A 193 1.05 -46.26 31.09
N ASN A 194 0.07 -47.14 31.22
CA ASN A 194 -0.96 -47.09 32.23
C ASN A 194 -0.81 -48.33 33.11
N ASN A 195 0.29 -48.44 33.84
CA ASN A 195 0.31 -49.30 35.02
C ASN A 195 1.27 -48.78 36.10
N LEU A 196 0.66 -48.07 37.05
CA LEU A 196 1.01 -47.89 38.44
C LEU A 196 2.29 -48.62 38.91
N ILE A 197 3.40 -47.90 38.99
CA ILE A 197 4.47 -48.23 39.94
C ILE A 197 4.10 -47.65 41.30
N SER A 198 3.40 -48.47 42.10
CA SER A 198 3.40 -48.35 43.56
C SER A 198 4.31 -49.46 44.12
N PRO A 199 5.28 -49.17 45.00
CA PRO A 199 6.28 -50.15 45.41
C PRO A 199 5.69 -51.06 46.49
N VAL A 200 5.26 -52.27 46.12
CA VAL A 200 5.03 -53.33 47.10
C VAL A 200 6.26 -54.23 47.14
N GLY A 201 6.78 -54.40 48.35
CA GLY A 201 8.11 -54.92 48.65
C GLY A 201 8.37 -56.36 48.21
N ILE A 202 9.62 -56.58 47.83
CA ILE A 202 10.21 -57.90 47.63
C ILE A 202 10.81 -58.35 48.97
N THR A 203 10.27 -59.42 49.54
CA THR A 203 10.94 -60.24 50.56
C THR A 203 11.57 -61.43 49.83
N VAL A 204 12.89 -61.61 49.94
CA VAL A 204 13.57 -62.82 49.46
C VAL A 204 14.17 -63.55 50.66
N GLY A 205 13.92 -64.86 50.73
CA GLY A 205 14.59 -65.79 51.64
C GLY A 205 15.94 -66.27 51.10
#